data_AF-A0A661BPY2-F1
#
_entry.id   AF-A0A661BPY2-F1
#
_cell.length_a   1.000
_cell.length_b   1.000
_cell.length_c   1.000
_cell.angle_alpha   90.00
_cell.angle_beta   90.00
_cell.angle_gamma   90.00
#
_symmetry.space_group_name_H-M   'P 1'
#
loop_
_entity.id
_entity.type
_entity.pdbx_description
1 polymer ?
#
loop_
_entity_poly.entity_id
_entity_poly.type
_entity_poly.pdbx_seq_one_letter_code
_entity_poly.pdbx_strand_id
1 'polypeptide(L)'
;MANQGYAKYVTLLFCSLLLISGSYAVTNPDEELLPPAQEDPPDPNKAILVTDDTFVCLKKMHPVRGFFVGNLLDRLDDTVAAAMQPEGAPYPPGSIVQLIPAEAMIKHHKGWSAKTNDWEFFELDISEEGSKIKVRGTTRVKNKFGGNCFECHQKAKPQWDFICEKGHGCDPLPIPGFFIRSIQRNDPRCNDEFVKPPEPEIDRKL
;
A
#
# COMPACT_ATOMS: atom_id res chain seq x y z
N MET A 1 -34.18 -80.14 36.84
CA MET A 1 -33.37 -81.28 36.34
C MET A 1 -32.17 -80.71 35.61
N ALA A 2 -30.96 -81.03 36.10
CA ALA A 2 -29.59 -80.87 35.53
C ALA A 2 -29.15 -79.47 35.03
N ASN A 3 -27.96 -78.93 35.30
CA ASN A 3 -26.71 -79.44 35.89
C ASN A 3 -25.89 -78.22 36.39
N GLN A 4 -25.36 -78.20 37.63
CA GLN A 4 -23.92 -78.36 37.97
C GLN A 4 -22.95 -77.49 37.14
N GLY A 5 -22.00 -76.71 37.67
CA GLY A 5 -21.37 -76.66 38.99
C GLY A 5 -19.89 -76.27 38.80
N TYR A 6 -19.39 -75.37 39.67
CA TYR A 6 -18.00 -75.18 40.14
C TYR A 6 -16.80 -75.23 39.16
N ALA A 7 -16.00 -74.15 39.17
CA ALA A 7 -14.56 -74.23 39.44
C ALA A 7 -13.98 -72.87 39.85
N LYS A 8 -13.38 -72.85 41.05
CA LYS A 8 -12.43 -71.81 41.50
C LYS A 8 -11.02 -72.17 41.01
N TYR A 9 -10.14 -71.17 41.01
CA TYR A 9 -8.66 -71.18 41.11
C TYR A 9 -7.87 -70.60 39.92
N VAL A 10 -7.27 -69.43 40.23
CA VAL A 10 -5.85 -69.07 40.06
C VAL A 10 -5.35 -68.82 38.63
N THR A 11 -4.95 -67.56 38.38
CA THR A 11 -3.53 -67.18 38.23
C THR A 11 -3.43 -65.66 38.06
N LEU A 12 -2.61 -65.04 38.91
CA LEU A 12 -2.13 -63.67 38.76
C LEU A 12 -1.36 -63.53 37.44
N LEU A 13 -1.70 -62.54 36.61
CA LEU A 13 -0.71 -61.92 35.75
C LEU A 13 -0.93 -60.41 35.71
N PHE A 14 0.03 -59.72 36.34
CA PHE A 14 0.31 -58.31 36.17
C PHE A 14 0.40 -57.99 34.68
N CYS A 15 -0.46 -57.11 34.18
CA CYS A 15 -0.23 -56.44 32.91
C CYS A 15 -0.19 -54.94 33.15
N SER A 16 0.93 -54.37 32.71
CA SER A 16 1.45 -53.06 33.03
C SER A 16 0.54 -51.91 32.65
N LEU A 17 0.65 -50.84 33.44
CA LEU A 17 0.17 -49.49 33.14
C LEU A 17 0.60 -49.03 31.74
N LEU A 18 -0.37 -48.61 30.93
CA LEU A 18 -0.19 -47.62 29.88
C LEU A 18 -1.30 -46.58 30.04
N LEU A 19 -0.99 -45.51 30.77
CA LEU A 19 -1.79 -44.29 30.81
C LEU A 19 -1.65 -43.60 29.45
N ILE A 20 -2.64 -43.79 28.58
CA ILE A 20 -2.83 -42.93 27.41
C ILE A 20 -3.61 -41.72 27.92
N SER A 21 -2.91 -40.65 28.29
CA SER A 21 -3.52 -39.34 28.50
C SER A 21 -3.97 -38.78 27.15
N GLY A 22 -5.14 -39.23 26.69
CA GLY A 22 -5.89 -38.58 25.63
C GLY A 22 -6.34 -37.21 26.11
N SER A 23 -5.60 -36.17 25.74
CA SER A 23 -6.10 -34.79 25.83
C SER A 23 -7.20 -34.64 24.80
N TYR A 24 -8.46 -34.73 25.24
CA TYR A 24 -9.57 -34.26 24.43
C TYR A 24 -9.41 -32.74 24.32
N ALA A 25 -8.96 -32.28 23.16
CA ALA A 25 -9.09 -30.88 22.81
C ALA A 25 -10.59 -30.56 22.81
N VAL A 26 -11.03 -29.77 23.77
CA VAL A 26 -12.37 -29.17 23.77
C VAL A 26 -12.35 -28.11 22.66
N THR A 27 -12.82 -28.46 21.48
CA THR A 27 -13.10 -27.48 20.44
C THR A 27 -14.45 -26.85 20.79
N ASN A 28 -14.44 -25.58 21.19
CA ASN A 28 -15.68 -24.81 21.36
C ASN A 28 -16.40 -24.75 20.00
N PRO A 29 -17.67 -25.19 19.91
CA PRO A 29 -18.42 -25.23 18.65
C PRO A 29 -18.99 -23.86 18.22
N ASP A 30 -18.71 -22.78 18.96
CA ASP A 30 -19.29 -21.45 18.71
C ASP A 30 -18.34 -20.47 18.01
N GLU A 31 -17.15 -20.91 17.57
CA GLU A 31 -16.31 -20.14 16.64
C GLU A 31 -16.74 -20.43 15.20
N GLU A 32 -18.02 -20.20 14.94
CA GLU A 32 -18.53 -20.02 13.59
C GLU A 32 -17.82 -18.80 13.01
N LEU A 33 -16.96 -19.05 12.02
CA LEU A 33 -16.23 -18.05 11.23
C LEU A 33 -17.13 -16.84 10.97
N LEU A 34 -16.88 -15.73 11.68
CA LEU A 34 -17.34 -14.44 11.19
C LEU A 34 -16.76 -14.29 9.78
N PRO A 35 -17.59 -14.06 8.75
CA PRO A 35 -17.07 -13.82 7.42
C PRO A 35 -16.08 -12.65 7.51
N PRO A 36 -14.94 -12.71 6.79
CA PRO A 36 -14.00 -11.61 6.79
C PRO A 36 -14.77 -10.32 6.47
N ALA A 37 -14.61 -9.31 7.32
CA ALA A 37 -15.33 -8.04 7.20
C ALA A 37 -15.32 -7.59 5.73
N GLN A 38 -16.50 -7.65 5.11
CA GLN A 38 -16.67 -7.29 3.71
C GLN A 38 -16.46 -5.78 3.62
N GLU A 39 -15.41 -5.34 2.92
CA GLU A 39 -15.09 -3.93 2.81
C GLU A 39 -16.20 -3.19 2.07
N ASP A 40 -16.67 -2.06 2.61
CA ASP A 40 -17.57 -1.18 1.88
C ASP A 40 -16.86 -0.71 0.59
N PRO A 41 -17.49 -0.88 -0.58
CA PRO A 41 -16.90 -0.43 -1.83
C PRO A 41 -16.75 1.10 -1.83
N PRO A 42 -15.75 1.65 -2.54
CA PRO A 42 -15.59 3.10 -2.61
C PRO A 42 -16.83 3.81 -3.18
N ASP A 43 -17.15 4.99 -2.66
CA ASP A 43 -18.30 5.79 -3.10
C ASP A 43 -18.02 6.45 -4.46
N PRO A 44 -18.66 6.02 -5.56
CA PRO A 44 -18.37 6.55 -6.89
C PRO A 44 -18.68 8.04 -7.03
N ASN A 45 -19.57 8.62 -6.22
CA ASN A 45 -19.91 10.05 -6.28
C ASN A 45 -18.82 10.94 -5.69
N LYS A 46 -17.84 10.35 -5.00
CA LYS A 46 -16.70 11.02 -4.38
C LYS A 46 -15.38 10.71 -5.11
N ALA A 47 -15.46 9.91 -6.17
CA ALA A 47 -14.32 9.60 -7.00
C ALA A 47 -13.89 10.85 -7.78
N ILE A 48 -12.57 10.94 -8.01
CA ILE A 48 -11.95 11.92 -8.90
C ILE A 48 -11.60 11.13 -10.16
N LEU A 49 -11.82 11.72 -11.33
CA LEU A 49 -11.45 11.09 -12.59
C LEU A 49 -9.93 10.94 -12.66
N VAL A 50 -9.47 9.70 -12.79
CA VAL A 50 -8.06 9.37 -12.97
C VAL A 50 -7.94 8.51 -14.21
N THR A 51 -7.05 8.91 -15.12
CA THR A 51 -6.78 8.22 -16.39
C THR A 51 -5.29 7.99 -16.53
N ASP A 52 -4.89 7.28 -17.58
CA ASP A 52 -3.47 7.07 -17.93
C ASP A 52 -2.69 8.41 -17.99
N ASP A 53 -3.32 9.45 -18.55
CA ASP A 53 -2.71 10.78 -18.76
C ASP A 53 -2.55 11.58 -17.46
N THR A 54 -3.14 11.13 -16.36
CA THR A 54 -2.94 11.73 -15.02
C THR A 54 -1.47 11.64 -14.58
N PHE A 55 -0.78 10.58 -14.97
CA PHE A 55 0.57 10.28 -14.47
C PHE A 55 1.63 10.80 -15.43
N VAL A 56 2.22 11.94 -15.05
CA VAL A 56 3.25 12.61 -15.84
C VAL A 56 4.66 12.27 -15.34
N CYS A 57 5.66 12.63 -16.14
CA CYS A 57 7.07 12.64 -15.74
C CYS A 57 7.27 13.31 -14.37
N LEU A 58 8.04 12.67 -13.48
CA LEU A 58 8.30 13.17 -12.11
C LEU A 58 8.94 14.57 -12.11
N LYS A 59 9.76 14.91 -13.11
CA LYS A 59 10.37 16.26 -13.22
C LYS A 59 9.32 17.37 -13.46
N LYS A 60 8.09 17.02 -13.85
CA LYS A 60 6.95 17.97 -13.98
C LYS A 60 6.20 18.19 -12.66
N MET A 61 6.46 17.38 -11.64
CA MET A 61 5.79 17.42 -10.34
C MET A 61 6.60 18.24 -9.33
N HIS A 62 5.96 18.65 -8.22
CA HIS A 62 6.64 19.40 -7.18
C HIS A 62 7.44 18.45 -6.26
N PRO A 63 8.76 18.61 -6.11
CA PRO A 63 9.55 17.74 -5.23
C PRO A 63 9.34 18.08 -3.75
N VAL A 64 9.15 17.07 -2.91
CA VAL A 64 9.09 17.18 -1.45
C VAL A 64 9.99 16.12 -0.84
N ARG A 65 11.11 16.53 -0.20
CA ARG A 65 11.98 15.66 0.63
C ARG A 65 12.27 14.25 0.07
N GLY A 66 12.40 14.10 -1.25
CA GLY A 66 12.74 12.83 -1.90
C GLY A 66 11.56 12.07 -2.51
N PHE A 67 10.34 12.60 -2.46
CA PHE A 67 9.20 12.18 -3.28
C PHE A 67 8.65 13.38 -4.07
N PHE A 68 7.59 13.18 -4.85
CA PHE A 68 6.99 14.19 -5.71
C PHE A 68 5.48 14.27 -5.47
N VAL A 69 4.94 15.49 -5.55
CA VAL A 69 3.51 15.76 -5.38
C VAL A 69 2.92 16.55 -6.55
N GLY A 70 1.64 16.29 -6.80
CA GLY A 70 0.79 17.00 -7.75
C GLY A 70 -0.61 17.19 -7.17
N ASN A 71 -1.50 17.87 -7.90
CA ASN A 71 -2.92 17.92 -7.52
C ASN A 71 -3.82 18.00 -8.77
N LEU A 72 -4.87 17.18 -8.83
CA LEU A 72 -5.83 17.09 -9.94
C LEU A 72 -6.94 18.16 -9.94
N LEU A 73 -7.06 18.93 -8.86
CA LEU A 73 -8.14 19.89 -8.63
C LEU A 73 -7.59 21.32 -8.49
N ASP A 74 -6.44 21.61 -9.10
CA ASP A 74 -5.77 22.92 -9.07
C ASP A 74 -5.42 23.40 -7.65
N ARG A 75 -5.16 22.47 -6.73
CA ARG A 75 -4.80 22.75 -5.33
C ARG A 75 -3.39 22.27 -4.97
N LEU A 76 -2.42 22.50 -5.86
CA LEU A 76 -1.03 22.06 -5.67
C LEU A 76 -0.43 22.68 -4.39
N ASP A 77 -0.63 23.97 -4.16
CA ASP A 77 -0.07 24.66 -2.99
C ASP A 77 -0.57 24.05 -1.67
N ASP A 78 -1.83 23.63 -1.61
CA ASP A 78 -2.40 22.97 -0.44
C ASP A 78 -1.79 21.57 -0.23
N THR A 79 -1.56 20.83 -1.32
CA THR A 79 -0.86 19.53 -1.26
C THR A 79 0.57 19.71 -0.76
N VAL A 80 1.29 20.71 -1.27
CA VAL A 80 2.66 21.02 -0.82
C VAL A 80 2.65 21.46 0.65
N ALA A 81 1.70 22.29 1.06
CA ALA A 81 1.56 22.75 2.43
C ALA A 81 1.31 21.59 3.39
N ALA A 82 0.42 20.65 3.05
CA ALA A 82 0.19 19.43 3.83
C ALA A 82 1.44 18.56 3.90
N ALA A 83 2.13 18.39 2.76
CA ALA A 83 3.37 17.62 2.69
C ALA A 83 4.51 18.24 3.50
N MET A 84 4.52 19.56 3.75
CA MET A 84 5.55 20.24 4.52
C MET A 84 5.26 20.38 6.02
N GLN A 85 4.09 19.92 6.52
CA GLN A 85 3.74 20.05 7.93
C GLN A 85 4.63 19.16 8.84
N PRO A 86 5.29 19.74 9.86
CA PRO A 86 6.22 18.99 10.71
C PRO A 86 5.53 17.96 11.62
N GLU A 87 4.26 18.17 11.95
CA GLU A 87 3.45 17.24 12.75
C GLU A 87 2.50 16.38 11.90
N GLY A 88 2.59 16.49 10.58
CA GLY A 88 1.68 15.84 9.64
C GLY A 88 0.37 16.59 9.45
N ALA A 89 -0.29 16.31 8.33
CA ALA A 89 -1.57 16.90 7.98
C ALA A 89 -2.35 16.00 7.01
N PRO A 90 -3.69 16.08 7.00
CA PRO A 90 -4.48 15.46 5.95
C PRO A 90 -4.18 16.14 4.60
N TYR A 91 -3.96 15.33 3.58
CA TYR A 91 -3.80 15.81 2.21
C TYR A 91 -5.15 16.21 1.62
N PRO A 92 -5.23 17.32 0.86
CA PRO A 92 -6.48 17.72 0.21
C PRO A 92 -6.87 16.73 -0.91
N PRO A 93 -8.17 16.62 -1.25
CA PRO A 93 -8.61 15.91 -2.44
C PRO A 93 -7.85 16.38 -3.70
N GLY A 94 -7.61 15.44 -4.61
CA GLY A 94 -6.82 15.65 -5.82
C GLY A 94 -5.33 15.42 -5.65
N SER A 95 -4.81 15.33 -4.42
CA SER A 95 -3.38 15.13 -4.19
C SER A 95 -2.88 13.86 -4.88
N ILE A 96 -1.77 13.98 -5.60
CA ILE A 96 -1.01 12.87 -6.18
C ILE A 96 0.31 12.79 -5.42
N VAL A 97 0.72 11.58 -5.02
CA VAL A 97 2.02 11.32 -4.39
C VAL A 97 2.73 10.22 -5.15
N GLN A 98 3.98 10.46 -5.54
CA GLN A 98 4.85 9.48 -6.19
C GLN A 98 6.24 9.47 -5.57
N LEU A 99 6.70 8.29 -5.13
CA LEU A 99 8.09 8.07 -4.74
C LEU A 99 8.93 7.56 -5.92
N ILE A 100 8.39 6.63 -6.71
CA ILE A 100 9.01 6.11 -7.92
C ILE A 100 8.04 6.25 -9.11
N PRO A 101 8.52 6.30 -10.35
CA PRO A 101 7.68 6.53 -11.52
C PRO A 101 6.54 5.52 -11.70
N ALA A 102 6.77 4.25 -11.34
CA ALA A 102 5.85 3.13 -11.58
C ALA A 102 4.79 2.93 -10.48
N GLU A 103 4.78 3.76 -9.43
CA GLU A 103 3.82 3.66 -8.33
C GLU A 103 3.29 5.05 -7.97
N ALA A 104 2.00 5.14 -7.65
CA ALA A 104 1.37 6.38 -7.24
C ALA A 104 0.24 6.13 -6.24
N MET A 105 -0.13 7.19 -5.52
CA MET A 105 -1.39 7.24 -4.77
C MET A 105 -2.10 8.57 -4.98
N ILE A 106 -3.43 8.53 -5.05
CA ILE A 106 -4.29 9.69 -5.29
C ILE A 106 -5.34 9.80 -4.19
N LYS A 107 -5.52 11.02 -3.67
CA LYS A 107 -6.51 11.34 -2.64
C LYS A 107 -7.84 11.72 -3.29
N HIS A 108 -8.89 10.94 -3.08
CA HIS A 108 -10.26 11.26 -3.52
C HIS A 108 -10.97 12.24 -2.57
N HIS A 109 -12.25 12.55 -2.86
CA HIS A 109 -13.05 13.37 -1.96
C HIS A 109 -13.34 12.63 -0.65
N LYS A 110 -13.54 13.42 0.42
CA LYS A 110 -13.71 12.90 1.78
C LYS A 110 -14.83 11.86 1.88
N GLY A 111 -14.49 10.68 2.37
CA GLY A 111 -15.42 9.55 2.52
C GLY A 111 -15.67 8.77 1.22
N TRP A 112 -14.76 8.86 0.25
CA TRP A 112 -14.67 7.95 -0.89
C TRP A 112 -14.30 6.55 -0.44
N SER A 113 -13.32 6.40 0.47
CA SER A 113 -12.92 5.10 1.02
C SER A 113 -12.53 5.27 2.49
N ALA A 114 -13.39 4.78 3.39
CA ALA A 114 -13.14 4.85 4.82
C ALA A 114 -11.86 4.10 5.23
N LYS A 115 -11.58 2.96 4.60
CA LYS A 115 -10.46 2.08 4.95
C LYS A 115 -9.10 2.68 4.62
N THR A 116 -9.03 3.43 3.51
CA THR A 116 -7.78 4.01 3.00
C THR A 116 -7.70 5.51 3.23
N ASN A 117 -8.58 6.09 4.06
CA ASN A 117 -8.69 7.54 4.25
C ASN A 117 -8.69 8.28 2.91
N ASP A 118 -9.52 7.78 1.99
CA ASP A 118 -9.75 8.29 0.65
C ASP A 118 -8.58 8.15 -0.34
N TRP A 119 -7.52 7.42 0.02
CA TRP A 119 -6.42 7.13 -0.91
C TRP A 119 -6.72 5.94 -1.82
N GLU A 120 -6.51 6.12 -3.11
CA GLU A 120 -6.37 5.07 -4.10
C GLU A 120 -4.90 4.83 -4.43
N PHE A 121 -4.50 3.58 -4.63
CA PHE A 121 -3.15 3.17 -4.97
C PHE A 121 -3.08 2.68 -6.40
N PHE A 122 -1.92 2.86 -7.05
CA PHE A 122 -1.71 2.55 -8.46
C PHE A 122 -0.37 1.85 -8.67
N GLU A 123 -0.40 0.77 -9.45
CA GLU A 123 0.76 0.25 -10.18
C GLU A 123 0.66 0.71 -11.64
N LEU A 124 1.75 1.29 -12.15
CA LEU A 124 1.82 1.85 -13.48
C LEU A 124 2.84 1.09 -14.33
N ASP A 125 2.46 0.79 -15.56
CA ASP A 125 3.44 0.56 -16.62
C ASP A 125 3.88 1.93 -17.16
N ILE A 126 5.19 2.11 -17.35
CA ILE A 126 5.80 3.38 -17.77
C ILE A 126 6.70 3.14 -18.97
N SER A 127 6.65 4.06 -19.93
CA SER A 127 7.52 4.10 -21.10
C SER A 127 7.79 5.55 -21.51
N GLU A 128 8.52 5.75 -22.60
CA GLU A 128 8.76 7.09 -23.16
C GLU A 128 7.45 7.73 -23.66
N GLU A 129 6.49 6.91 -24.09
CA GLU A 129 5.19 7.36 -24.58
C GLU A 129 4.23 7.80 -23.46
N GLY A 130 4.50 7.45 -22.20
CA GLY A 130 3.67 7.86 -21.06
C GLY A 130 3.49 6.78 -20.00
N SER A 131 2.29 6.73 -19.44
CA SER A 131 1.89 5.78 -18.41
C SER A 131 0.66 4.99 -18.82
N LYS A 132 0.56 3.76 -18.32
CA LYS A 132 -0.65 2.94 -18.34
C LYS A 132 -0.97 2.46 -16.94
N ILE A 133 -2.22 2.62 -16.53
CA ILE A 133 -2.69 2.05 -15.26
C ILE A 133 -2.75 0.53 -15.42
N LYS A 134 -1.84 -0.18 -14.76
CA LYS A 134 -1.81 -1.63 -14.76
C LYS A 134 -2.75 -2.20 -13.69
N VAL A 135 -2.68 -1.64 -12.48
CA VAL A 135 -3.57 -1.97 -11.36
C VAL A 135 -3.92 -0.69 -10.62
N ARG A 136 -5.18 -0.55 -10.20
CA ARG A 136 -5.62 0.50 -9.28
C ARG A 136 -6.61 -0.03 -8.26
N GLY A 137 -6.76 0.67 -7.13
CA GLY A 137 -7.76 0.36 -6.12
C GLY A 137 -7.31 0.69 -4.70
N THR A 138 -7.98 0.10 -3.73
CA THR A 138 -7.78 0.39 -2.30
C THR A 138 -6.85 -0.64 -1.64
N THR A 139 -7.40 -1.65 -0.98
CA THR A 139 -6.66 -2.52 -0.04
C THR A 139 -5.90 -3.68 -0.69
N ARG A 140 -6.13 -3.92 -1.99
CA ARG A 140 -5.66 -5.12 -2.70
C ARG A 140 -4.64 -4.86 -3.80
N VAL A 141 -4.23 -3.60 -3.99
CA VAL A 141 -3.24 -3.24 -5.00
C VAL A 141 -1.89 -3.78 -4.60
N LYS A 142 -1.26 -4.53 -5.50
CA LYS A 142 0.10 -5.05 -5.35
C LYS A 142 0.96 -4.51 -6.48
N ASN A 143 2.21 -4.21 -6.18
CA ASN A 143 3.18 -3.83 -7.21
C ASN A 143 3.74 -5.07 -7.94
N LYS A 144 4.57 -4.84 -8.97
CA LYS A 144 5.22 -5.90 -9.77
C LYS A 144 6.05 -6.90 -8.99
N PHE A 145 6.44 -6.57 -7.76
CA PHE A 145 7.21 -7.44 -6.87
C PHE A 145 6.33 -8.16 -5.84
N GLY A 146 5.01 -7.99 -5.90
CA GLY A 146 4.04 -8.63 -5.02
C GLY A 146 3.80 -7.91 -3.69
N GLY A 147 4.44 -6.76 -3.44
CA GLY A 147 4.22 -5.95 -2.24
C GLY A 147 2.88 -5.22 -2.30
N ASN A 148 2.09 -5.29 -1.23
CA ASN A 148 0.79 -4.62 -1.15
C ASN A 148 0.94 -3.15 -0.72
N CYS A 149 0.31 -2.25 -1.47
CA CYS A 149 0.39 -0.81 -1.24
C CYS A 149 -0.24 -0.43 0.10
N PHE A 150 -1.51 -0.78 0.33
CA PHE A 150 -2.21 -0.43 1.56
C PHE A 150 -1.56 -1.07 2.80
N GLU A 151 -1.08 -2.30 2.73
CA GLU A 151 -0.43 -2.97 3.87
C GLU A 151 0.86 -2.27 4.33
N CYS A 152 1.60 -1.68 3.39
CA CYS A 152 2.75 -0.85 3.69
C CYS A 152 2.32 0.50 4.26
N HIS A 153 1.39 1.16 3.58
CA HIS A 153 0.96 2.53 3.90
C HIS A 153 0.19 2.63 5.21
N GLN A 154 -0.60 1.60 5.59
CA GLN A 154 -1.40 1.59 6.81
C GLN A 154 -0.58 1.61 8.11
N LYS A 155 0.74 1.37 8.02
CA LYS A 155 1.66 1.41 9.17
C LYS A 155 2.08 2.83 9.54
N ALA A 156 1.80 3.82 8.69
CA ALA A 156 2.06 5.22 9.03
C ALA A 156 1.26 5.59 10.30
N LYS A 157 1.90 6.32 11.22
CA LYS A 157 1.16 6.87 12.37
C LYS A 157 0.03 7.77 11.87
N PRO A 158 -1.11 7.85 12.58
CA PRO A 158 -2.34 8.47 12.06
C PRO A 158 -2.18 9.90 11.53
N GLN A 159 -1.31 10.71 12.14
CA GLN A 159 -1.09 12.11 11.73
C GLN A 159 -0.48 12.25 10.33
N TRP A 160 0.15 11.20 9.79
CA TRP A 160 0.84 11.24 8.52
C TRP A 160 -0.04 10.88 7.33
N ASP A 161 -1.33 10.62 7.55
CA ASP A 161 -2.30 10.39 6.48
C ASP A 161 -1.84 9.35 5.44
N PHE A 162 -1.36 8.21 5.93
CA PHE A 162 -0.81 7.12 5.13
C PHE A 162 0.45 7.47 4.31
N ILE A 163 1.09 8.62 4.52
CA ILE A 163 2.38 8.94 3.92
C ILE A 163 3.51 8.26 4.70
N CYS A 164 4.19 7.31 4.06
CA CYS A 164 5.24 6.49 4.66
C CYS A 164 6.66 7.02 4.44
N GLU A 165 6.95 8.24 4.90
CA GLU A 165 8.34 8.72 4.95
C GLU A 165 9.13 8.12 6.14
N LYS A 166 10.44 8.33 6.12
CA LYS A 166 11.32 7.92 7.22
C LYS A 166 10.88 8.58 8.54
N GLY A 167 10.66 7.76 9.57
CA GLY A 167 10.22 8.23 10.89
C GLY A 167 8.71 8.32 11.06
N HIS A 168 7.92 8.05 10.02
CA HIS A 168 6.46 8.07 10.09
C HIS A 168 5.86 6.80 10.68
N GLY A 169 6.68 5.80 11.06
CA GLY A 169 6.24 4.55 11.69
C GLY A 169 6.16 3.35 10.74
N CYS A 170 6.36 3.57 9.44
CA CYS A 170 6.38 2.50 8.45
C CYS A 170 7.71 1.74 8.45
N ASP A 171 7.67 0.52 7.93
CA ASP A 171 8.87 -0.29 7.71
C ASP A 171 9.79 0.37 6.66
N PRO A 172 11.12 0.19 6.77
CA PRO A 172 12.03 0.61 5.73
C PRO A 172 11.72 -0.06 4.39
N LEU A 173 11.87 0.70 3.30
CA LEU A 173 11.74 0.14 1.95
C LEU A 173 12.81 -0.92 1.69
N PRO A 174 12.50 -2.00 0.96
CA PRO A 174 13.43 -3.06 0.62
C PRO A 174 14.45 -2.66 -0.45
N ILE A 175 14.57 -1.35 -0.74
CA ILE A 175 15.51 -0.77 -1.70
C ILE A 175 16.21 0.45 -1.09
N PRO A 176 17.51 0.64 -1.35
CA PRO A 176 18.26 1.75 -0.79
C PRO A 176 17.90 3.08 -1.48
N GLY A 177 18.02 4.18 -0.73
CA GLY A 177 17.65 5.51 -1.25
C GLY A 177 18.42 5.97 -2.49
N PHE A 178 19.65 5.51 -2.72
CA PHE A 178 20.37 5.83 -3.96
C PHE A 178 19.72 5.22 -5.19
N PHE A 179 19.12 4.03 -5.05
CA PHE A 179 18.42 3.34 -6.13
C PHE A 179 17.11 4.04 -6.44
N ILE A 180 16.35 4.45 -5.42
CA ILE A 180 15.15 5.30 -5.56
C ILE A 180 15.50 6.56 -6.37
N ARG A 181 16.53 7.31 -5.94
CA ARG A 181 16.99 8.51 -6.66
C ARG A 181 17.48 8.21 -8.08
N SER A 182 18.01 7.01 -8.33
CA SER A 182 18.41 6.60 -9.68
C SER A 182 17.20 6.44 -10.58
N ILE A 183 16.17 5.72 -10.13
CA ILE A 183 14.95 5.51 -10.91
C ILE A 183 14.21 6.83 -11.10
N GLN A 184 14.12 7.68 -10.08
CA GLN A 184 13.49 9.00 -10.19
C GLN A 184 14.14 9.87 -11.28
N ARG A 185 15.48 9.88 -11.36
CA ARG A 185 16.22 10.66 -12.37
C ARG A 185 16.06 10.11 -13.79
N ASN A 186 15.84 8.81 -13.91
CA ASN A 186 15.68 8.09 -15.18
C ASN A 186 14.22 7.69 -15.41
N ASP A 187 13.25 8.51 -14.97
CA ASP A 187 11.85 8.32 -15.34
C ASP A 187 11.74 8.41 -16.88
N PRO A 188 11.35 7.33 -17.57
CA PRO A 188 11.39 7.26 -19.03
C PRO A 188 10.45 8.26 -19.69
N ARG A 189 9.43 8.77 -18.97
CA ARG A 189 8.49 9.78 -19.47
C ARG A 189 9.12 11.17 -19.55
N CYS A 190 10.29 11.35 -18.94
CA CYS A 190 10.98 12.62 -18.86
C CYS A 190 11.92 12.82 -20.05
N ASN A 191 11.36 13.23 -21.19
CA ASN A 191 12.16 13.66 -22.34
C ASN A 191 12.90 14.98 -22.01
N ASP A 192 14.09 15.17 -22.59
CA ASP A 192 14.90 16.40 -22.44
C ASP A 192 14.27 17.64 -23.13
N GLU A 193 13.04 17.55 -23.63
CA GLU A 193 12.30 18.66 -24.28
C GLU A 193 11.77 19.73 -23.30
N PHE A 194 12.15 19.65 -22.01
CA PHE A 194 11.97 20.79 -21.11
C PHE A 194 13.00 21.89 -21.41
N VAL A 195 12.64 22.74 -22.38
CA VAL A 195 13.15 24.10 -22.67
C VAL A 195 14.64 24.28 -22.40
N LYS A 196 15.46 24.07 -23.44
CA LYS A 196 16.78 24.73 -23.51
C LYS A 196 16.53 26.24 -23.34
N PRO A 197 17.09 26.92 -22.31
CA PRO A 197 17.06 28.38 -22.25
C PRO A 197 17.62 28.94 -23.57
N PRO A 198 17.12 30.07 -24.09
CA PRO A 198 17.74 30.68 -25.26
C PRO A 198 19.23 30.87 -24.96
N GLU A 199 20.05 30.30 -25.83
CA GLU A 199 21.49 30.49 -25.79
C GLU A 199 21.73 32.01 -25.82
N PRO A 200 22.55 32.58 -24.93
CA PRO A 200 22.78 34.01 -24.95
C PRO A 200 23.29 34.39 -26.34
N GLU A 201 22.58 35.28 -27.01
CA GLU A 201 23.03 35.89 -28.26
C GLU A 201 24.28 36.69 -27.90
N ILE A 202 25.45 36.07 -28.10
CA ILE A 202 26.72 36.78 -28.06
C ILE A 202 26.67 37.68 -29.28
N ASP A 203 26.33 38.95 -29.04
CA ASP A 203 26.49 40.01 -30.02
C ASP A 203 27.98 40.06 -30.40
N ARG A 204 28.34 39.37 -31.48
CA ARG A 204 29.63 39.52 -32.14
C ARG A 204 29.62 40.81 -32.93
N LYS A 205 29.42 41.93 -32.24
CA LYS A 205 29.76 43.28 -32.70
C LYS A 205 30.19 44.13 -31.50
N LEU A 206 31.48 44.06 -31.19
CA LEU A 206 32.43 45.19 -31.17
C LEU A 206 33.81 44.69 -30.76
#